data_AF-A0A940XTA6-F1
#
_entry.id   AF-A0A940XTA6-F1
#
_cell.length_a   1.000
_cell.length_b   1.000
_cell.length_c   1.000
_cell.angle_alpha   90.00
_cell.angle_beta   90.00
_cell.angle_gamma   90.00
#
_symmetry.space_group_name_H-M   'P 1'
#
loop_
_entity.id
_entity.type
_entity.pdbx_description
1 polymer ?
#
loop_
_entity_poly.entity_id
_entity_poly.type
_entity_poly.pdbx_seq_one_letter_code
_entity_poly.pdbx_strand_id
1 'polypeptide(L)'
;MAYKPQINIIAVVDVIGALSGGTLHNGNLCLVDNAGEESTGQGTAHLRTAVRPGQIVQWSALAVDLQTPVEIRGITFLGQDGVATPATRTAADGDGDKLDLAHWAGVVPPSLPSGTPFKYRLELQMYEGRYSVLHVDSPALIGV
;
A
#
# COMPACT_ATOMS: atom_id res chain seq x y z
N MET A 1 2.11 -22.17 -11.72
CA MET A 1 2.67 -20.81 -11.49
C MET A 1 3.83 -20.90 -10.51
N ALA A 2 4.87 -20.06 -10.68
CA ALA A 2 6.00 -20.03 -9.75
C ALA A 2 5.59 -19.34 -8.44
N TYR A 3 5.89 -19.97 -7.30
CA TYR A 3 5.69 -19.39 -5.98
C TYR A 3 6.61 -18.17 -5.81
N LYS A 4 6.04 -17.01 -5.48
CA LYS A 4 6.79 -15.79 -5.17
C LYS A 4 6.82 -15.60 -3.66
N PRO A 5 7.99 -15.68 -2.99
CA PRO A 5 8.07 -15.49 -1.54
C PRO A 5 7.76 -14.05 -1.12
N GLN A 6 7.91 -13.09 -2.02
CA GLN A 6 7.64 -11.67 -1.79
C GLN A 6 6.75 -11.08 -2.88
N ILE A 7 5.74 -10.33 -2.44
CA ILE A 7 4.86 -9.51 -3.25
C ILE A 7 5.18 -8.03 -3.00
N ASN A 8 5.32 -7.26 -4.08
CA ASN A 8 5.52 -5.82 -4.02
C ASN A 8 4.26 -5.13 -4.53
N ILE A 9 3.77 -4.15 -3.77
CA ILE A 9 2.66 -3.27 -4.12
C ILE A 9 3.22 -1.86 -4.25
N ILE A 10 3.02 -1.20 -5.38
CA ILE A 10 3.49 0.15 -5.65
C ILE A 10 2.29 1.08 -5.76
N ALA A 11 2.29 2.14 -4.97
CA ALA A 11 1.36 3.27 -5.07
C ALA A 11 1.97 4.35 -5.96
N VAL A 12 1.37 4.55 -7.13
CA VAL A 12 1.75 5.61 -8.08
C VAL A 12 0.75 6.76 -7.94
N VAL A 13 1.24 7.96 -7.62
CA VAL A 13 0.42 9.08 -7.15
C VAL A 13 0.60 10.30 -8.04
N ASP A 14 -0.49 10.81 -8.61
CA ASP A 14 -0.52 12.18 -9.16
C ASP A 14 -0.71 13.14 -7.99
N VAL A 15 0.40 13.64 -7.45
CA VAL A 15 0.37 14.44 -6.22
C VAL A 15 -0.27 15.79 -6.45
N ILE A 16 -0.03 16.41 -7.61
CA ILE A 16 -0.62 17.72 -7.95
C ILE A 16 -2.14 17.58 -8.09
N GLY A 17 -2.61 16.57 -8.80
CA GLY A 17 -4.03 16.25 -8.91
C GLY A 17 -4.65 15.94 -7.55
N ALA A 18 -3.96 15.15 -6.72
CA ALA A 18 -4.42 14.75 -5.40
C ALA A 18 -4.59 15.93 -4.43
N LEU A 19 -3.57 16.80 -4.35
CA LEU A 19 -3.58 17.96 -3.46
C LEU A 19 -4.56 19.04 -3.94
N SER A 20 -4.63 19.27 -5.25
CA SER A 20 -5.57 20.24 -5.83
C SER A 20 -7.03 19.80 -5.64
N GLY A 21 -7.31 18.51 -5.81
CA GLY A 21 -8.65 17.94 -5.65
C GLY A 21 -9.01 17.52 -4.22
N GLY A 22 -8.04 17.46 -3.30
CA GLY A 22 -8.22 16.95 -1.95
C GLY A 22 -8.61 15.48 -1.89
N THR A 23 -8.20 14.67 -2.87
CA THR A 23 -8.63 13.28 -3.00
C THR A 23 -7.63 12.41 -3.75
N LEU A 24 -7.45 11.16 -3.30
CA LEU A 24 -6.67 10.14 -4.02
C LEU A 24 -7.52 9.37 -5.05
N HIS A 25 -8.82 9.65 -5.15
CA HIS A 25 -9.69 9.06 -6.15
C HIS A 25 -9.56 9.77 -7.51
N ASN A 26 -10.37 9.37 -8.50
CA ASN A 26 -10.48 10.03 -9.81
C ASN A 26 -9.18 10.02 -10.63
N GLY A 27 -8.37 8.97 -10.50
CA GLY A 27 -7.11 8.81 -11.24
C GLY A 27 -5.87 9.31 -10.52
N ASN A 28 -6.03 9.93 -9.34
CA ASN A 28 -4.90 10.45 -8.58
C ASN A 28 -4.05 9.37 -7.88
N LEU A 29 -4.54 8.13 -7.80
CA LEU A 29 -3.85 6.98 -7.24
C LEU A 29 -4.05 5.73 -8.11
N CYS A 30 -2.93 5.13 -8.48
CA CYS A 30 -2.87 3.83 -9.14
C CYS A 30 -2.07 2.85 -8.27
N LEU A 31 -2.66 1.71 -7.93
CA LEU A 31 -1.95 0.64 -7.22
C LEU A 31 -1.66 -0.52 -8.19
N VAL A 32 -0.44 -1.03 -8.14
CA VAL A 32 0.02 -2.15 -8.97
C VAL A 32 0.77 -3.15 -8.10
N ASP A 33 0.56 -4.45 -8.33
CA ASP A 33 1.32 -5.50 -7.67
C ASP A 33 2.01 -6.46 -8.65
N ASN A 34 2.82 -7.36 -8.11
CA ASN A 34 3.46 -8.44 -8.86
C ASN A 34 3.00 -9.85 -8.44
N ALA A 35 1.83 -10.01 -7.81
CA ALA A 35 1.36 -11.28 -7.25
C ALA A 35 0.95 -12.32 -8.30
N GLY A 36 0.43 -11.88 -9.45
CA GLY A 36 0.03 -12.76 -10.56
C GLY A 36 -1.41 -12.52 -11.00
N GLU A 37 -1.99 -13.47 -11.74
CA GLU A 37 -3.31 -13.33 -12.40
C GLU A 37 -4.50 -13.35 -11.42
N GLU A 38 -4.30 -13.82 -10.19
CA GLU A 38 -5.34 -13.85 -9.16
C GLU A 38 -5.61 -12.46 -8.55
N SER A 39 -4.68 -11.51 -8.70
CA SER A 39 -4.89 -10.12 -8.31
C SER A 39 -5.84 -9.41 -9.27
N THR A 40 -6.68 -8.53 -8.73
CA THR A 40 -7.66 -7.76 -9.52
C THR A 40 -7.57 -6.27 -9.20
N GLY A 41 -8.04 -5.40 -10.11
CA GLY A 41 -8.04 -3.96 -9.88
C GLY A 41 -6.68 -3.27 -10.04
N GLN A 42 -5.76 -3.88 -10.79
CA GLN A 42 -4.49 -3.26 -11.19
C GLN A 42 -4.71 -1.88 -11.82
N GLY A 43 -3.88 -0.91 -11.45
CA GLY A 43 -3.99 0.48 -11.94
C GLY A 43 -5.14 1.27 -11.33
N THR A 44 -5.74 0.80 -10.23
CA THR A 44 -6.84 1.50 -9.54
C THR A 44 -6.55 1.62 -8.04
N ALA A 45 -7.28 2.50 -7.35
CA ALA A 45 -7.26 2.56 -5.89
C ALA A 45 -7.94 1.34 -5.21
N HIS A 46 -8.58 0.46 -5.98
CA HIS A 46 -9.33 -0.71 -5.50
C HIS A 46 -8.56 -2.03 -5.70
N LEU A 47 -7.23 -1.98 -5.83
CA LEU A 47 -6.39 -3.16 -6.00
C LEU A 47 -6.67 -4.20 -4.92
N ARG A 48 -6.89 -5.44 -5.37
CA ARG A 48 -7.00 -6.63 -4.52
C ARG A 48 -5.82 -7.53 -4.83
N THR A 49 -4.86 -7.56 -3.92
CA THR A 49 -3.62 -8.31 -4.10
C THR A 49 -3.79 -9.74 -3.59
N ALA A 50 -3.60 -10.71 -4.48
CA ALA A 50 -3.62 -12.12 -4.12
C ALA A 50 -2.39 -12.49 -3.29
N VAL A 51 -2.61 -13.11 -2.13
CA VAL A 51 -1.56 -13.46 -1.19
C VAL A 51 -1.77 -14.84 -0.58
N ARG A 52 -0.68 -15.47 -0.18
CA ARG A 52 -0.62 -16.78 0.48
C ARG A 52 0.05 -16.65 1.85
N PRO A 53 -0.34 -17.47 2.84
CA PRO A 53 0.33 -17.51 4.14
C PRO A 53 1.86 -17.61 4.03
N GLY A 54 2.55 -16.81 4.84
CA GLY A 54 4.02 -16.79 4.88
C GLY A 54 4.71 -15.94 3.80
N GLN A 55 3.97 -15.41 2.82
CA GLN A 55 4.54 -14.42 1.90
C GLN A 55 4.83 -13.10 2.60
N ILE A 56 5.86 -12.40 2.14
CA ILE A 56 6.13 -11.02 2.51
C ILE A 56 5.39 -10.10 1.54
N VAL A 57 4.61 -9.16 2.06
CA VAL A 57 4.05 -8.07 1.26
C VAL A 57 4.82 -6.80 1.58
N GLN A 58 5.31 -6.11 0.56
CA GLN A 58 6.03 -4.85 0.68
C GLN A 58 5.28 -3.75 -0.08
N TRP A 59 5.13 -2.58 0.53
CA TRP A 59 4.53 -1.40 -0.08
C TRP A 59 5.56 -0.30 -0.27
N SER A 60 5.49 0.37 -1.41
CA SER A 60 6.21 1.60 -1.72
C SER A 60 5.29 2.62 -2.37
N ALA A 61 5.68 3.90 -2.31
CA ALA A 61 4.99 4.98 -2.99
C ALA A 61 5.96 5.71 -3.93
N LEU A 62 5.42 6.17 -5.05
CA LEU A 62 6.14 6.93 -6.07
C LEU A 62 5.20 8.01 -6.63
N ALA A 63 5.71 9.23 -6.74
CA ALA A 63 4.99 10.31 -7.42
C ALA A 63 5.15 10.15 -8.94
N VAL A 64 4.09 10.45 -9.69
CA VAL A 64 4.13 10.49 -11.17
C VAL A 64 5.09 11.58 -11.63
N ASP A 65 5.11 12.72 -10.94
CA ASP A 65 6.09 13.76 -11.16
C ASP A 65 7.37 13.48 -10.35
N LEU A 66 8.54 13.76 -10.94
CA LEU A 66 9.84 13.48 -10.32
C LEU A 66 10.26 14.53 -9.27
N GLN A 67 9.40 15.51 -8.98
CA GLN A 67 9.76 16.68 -8.17
C GLN A 67 9.01 16.74 -6.83
N THR A 68 7.97 15.93 -6.66
CA THR A 68 7.14 15.91 -5.47
C THR A 68 7.45 14.71 -4.59
N PRO A 69 7.85 14.92 -3.31
CA PRO A 69 7.98 13.83 -2.37
C PRO A 69 6.61 13.23 -2.05
N VAL A 70 6.53 11.90 -2.06
CA VAL A 70 5.40 11.15 -1.53
C VAL A 70 5.89 9.97 -0.70
N GLU A 71 5.27 9.79 0.46
CA GLU A 71 5.62 8.72 1.39
C GLU A 71 4.37 8.02 1.91
N ILE A 72 4.51 6.74 2.24
CA ILE A 72 3.47 6.02 2.98
C ILE A 72 3.61 6.42 4.46
N ARG A 73 2.62 7.15 4.95
CA ARG A 73 2.52 7.57 6.35
C ARG A 73 2.06 6.43 7.25
N GLY A 74 1.14 5.61 6.76
CA GLY A 74 0.46 4.59 7.55
C GLY A 74 -0.26 3.56 6.70
N ILE A 75 -0.26 2.33 7.17
CA ILE A 75 -1.15 1.26 6.69
C ILE A 75 -1.94 0.77 7.90
N THR A 76 -3.26 0.75 7.80
CA THR A 76 -4.14 0.24 8.87
C THR A 76 -5.12 -0.76 8.28
N PHE A 77 -5.04 -2.02 8.71
CA PHE A 77 -5.98 -3.05 8.28
C PHE A 77 -7.35 -2.82 8.90
N LEU A 78 -8.38 -2.80 8.06
CA LEU A 78 -9.77 -2.58 8.44
C LEU A 78 -10.40 -3.95 8.65
N GLY A 79 -10.27 -4.48 9.88
CA GLY A 79 -10.80 -5.80 10.22
C GLY A 79 -12.30 -5.91 9.93
N GLN A 80 -12.77 -7.11 9.63
CA GLN A 80 -14.19 -7.36 9.37
C GLN A 80 -15.08 -7.06 10.58
N ASP A 81 -14.51 -7.20 11.77
CA ASP A 81 -15.18 -6.92 13.06
C ASP A 81 -15.19 -5.41 13.41
N GLY A 82 -14.75 -4.55 12.48
CA GLY A 82 -14.63 -3.10 12.70
C GLY A 82 -13.42 -2.68 13.52
N VAL A 83 -12.59 -3.64 13.95
CA VAL A 83 -11.33 -3.36 14.66
C VAL A 83 -10.24 -3.03 13.64
N ALA A 84 -9.67 -1.84 13.76
CA ALA A 84 -8.59 -1.37 12.91
C ALA A 84 -7.22 -1.72 13.51
N THR A 85 -6.38 -2.42 12.76
CA THR A 85 -5.05 -2.87 13.21
C THR A 85 -3.96 -2.15 12.42
N PRO A 86 -3.17 -1.26 13.05
CA PRO A 86 -2.07 -0.59 12.36
C PRO A 86 -0.98 -1.61 11.99
N ALA A 87 -0.46 -1.52 10.78
CA ALA A 87 0.73 -2.24 10.39
C ALA A 87 1.96 -1.63 11.08
N THR A 88 2.95 -2.46 11.39
CA THR A 88 4.22 -1.98 11.94
C THR A 88 5.13 -1.58 10.79
N ARG A 89 5.65 -0.35 10.82
CA ARG A 89 6.69 0.09 9.88
C ARG A 89 8.02 -0.55 10.31
N THR A 90 8.65 -1.30 9.42
CA THR A 90 10.00 -1.80 9.66
C THR A 90 10.98 -0.64 9.43
N ALA A 91 11.56 -0.10 10.50
CA ALA A 91 12.73 0.76 10.36
C ALA A 91 13.91 -0.10 9.89
N ALA A 92 14.66 0.37 8.90
CA ALA A 92 15.91 -0.30 8.55
C ALA A 92 16.91 -0.05 9.68
N ASP A 93 17.20 -1.08 10.48
CA ASP A 93 18.33 -1.06 11.41
C ASP A 93 19.62 -1.01 10.58
N GLY A 94 20.28 0.16 10.55
CA GLY A 94 21.53 0.34 9.83
C GLY A 94 22.10 1.75 10.02
N ASP A 95 23.12 1.85 10.86
CA ASP A 95 24.07 2.95 10.90
C ASP A 95 24.75 3.08 9.51
N GLY A 96 24.62 4.24 8.87
CA GLY A 96 25.34 4.58 7.63
C GLY A 96 24.48 4.81 6.39
N ASP A 97 24.38 6.08 5.97
CA ASP A 97 24.35 6.58 4.58
C ASP A 97 23.29 6.08 3.58
N LYS A 98 22.33 5.25 3.97
CA LYS A 98 21.17 4.91 3.12
C LYS A 98 20.03 5.89 3.36
N LEU A 99 20.14 7.05 2.72
CA LEU A 99 19.01 7.93 2.47
C LEU A 99 17.86 7.10 1.85
N ASP A 100 16.72 7.07 2.56
CA ASP A 100 15.37 7.05 1.98
C ASP A 100 14.71 5.71 1.55
N LEU A 101 14.94 4.59 2.24
CA LEU A 101 14.20 3.33 1.98
C LEU A 101 13.42 2.81 3.18
N ALA A 102 12.69 3.68 3.85
CA ALA A 102 11.72 3.27 4.85
C ALA A 102 10.53 2.58 4.15
N HIS A 103 10.61 1.26 4.01
CA HIS A 103 9.62 0.43 3.34
C HIS A 103 8.62 -0.11 4.35
N TRP A 104 7.37 -0.18 3.92
CA TRP A 104 6.34 -0.88 4.68
C TRP A 104 6.38 -2.34 4.26
N ALA A 105 6.50 -3.26 5.21
CA ALA A 105 6.45 -4.68 4.92
C ALA A 105 5.75 -5.46 6.05
N GLY A 106 5.13 -6.58 5.67
CA GLY A 106 4.47 -7.47 6.62
C GLY A 106 4.42 -8.90 6.09
N VAL A 107 4.30 -9.86 7.01
CA VAL A 107 4.13 -11.27 6.67
C VAL A 107 2.64 -11.62 6.68
N VAL A 108 2.19 -12.32 5.63
CA VAL A 108 0.80 -12.76 5.53
C VAL A 108 0.53 -13.84 6.58
N PRO A 109 -0.42 -13.62 7.51
CA PRO A 109 -0.68 -14.58 8.57
C PRO A 109 -1.40 -15.82 8.03
N PRO A 110 -1.20 -17.00 8.65
CA PRO A 110 -1.96 -18.22 8.32
C PRO A 110 -3.47 -18.10 8.54
N SER A 111 -3.92 -17.13 9.34
CA SER A 111 -5.32 -16.89 9.66
C SER A 111 -6.06 -16.03 8.63
N LEU A 112 -5.40 -15.54 7.57
CA LEU A 112 -6.06 -14.74 6.54
C LEU A 112 -7.11 -15.60 5.79
N PRO A 113 -8.41 -15.24 5.83
CA PRO A 113 -9.44 -16.04 5.16
C PRO A 113 -9.27 -16.02 3.64
N SER A 114 -9.41 -17.19 3.01
CA SER A 114 -9.38 -17.30 1.55
C SER A 114 -10.63 -16.64 0.93
N GLY A 115 -10.44 -16.01 -0.23
CA GLY A 115 -11.51 -15.42 -1.04
C GLY A 115 -12.14 -14.14 -0.48
N THR A 116 -11.83 -13.77 0.77
CA THR A 116 -12.44 -12.60 1.44
C THR A 116 -11.49 -11.40 1.39
N PRO A 117 -11.90 -10.26 0.80
CA PRO A 117 -11.04 -9.08 0.76
C PRO A 117 -10.80 -8.50 2.16
N PHE A 118 -9.55 -8.53 2.60
CA PHE A 118 -9.09 -7.92 3.83
C PHE A 118 -8.59 -6.50 3.54
N LYS A 119 -9.49 -5.53 3.71
CA LYS A 119 -9.26 -4.13 3.33
C LYS A 119 -8.25 -3.46 4.25
N TYR A 120 -7.56 -2.45 3.75
CA TYR A 120 -6.71 -1.59 4.55
C TYR A 120 -6.85 -0.14 4.12
N ARG A 121 -6.69 0.75 5.10
CA ARG A 121 -6.44 2.18 4.89
C ARG A 121 -4.97 2.36 4.50
N LEU A 122 -4.74 3.03 3.37
CA LEU A 122 -3.44 3.49 2.94
C LEU A 122 -3.38 5.01 3.10
N GLU A 123 -2.53 5.51 3.98
CA GLU A 123 -2.31 6.94 4.20
C GLU A 123 -1.02 7.39 3.51
N LEU A 124 -1.13 8.42 2.68
CA LEU A 124 -0.04 9.00 1.89
C LEU A 124 0.23 10.44 2.34
N GLN A 125 1.49 10.72 2.64
CA GLN A 125 2.03 12.04 2.95
C GLN A 125 2.63 12.64 1.66
N MET A 126 2.18 13.83 1.30
CA MET A 126 2.55 14.56 0.08
C MET A 126 2.95 15.99 0.47
N TYR A 127 4.26 16.28 0.53
CA TYR A 127 4.82 17.50 1.17
C TYR A 127 4.50 17.63 2.66
N GLU A 128 4.87 18.76 3.26
CA GLU A 128 4.50 19.15 4.62
C GLU A 128 3.19 19.95 4.66
N GLY A 129 2.51 19.97 5.81
CA GLY A 129 1.34 20.83 6.05
C GLY A 129 0.10 20.11 6.58
N ARG A 130 -1.00 20.85 6.74
CA ARG A 130 -2.25 20.34 7.31
C ARG A 130 -3.06 19.47 6.33
N TYR A 131 -2.92 19.73 5.03
CA TYR A 131 -3.71 19.10 3.97
C TYR A 131 -2.86 18.20 3.06
N SER A 132 -1.63 17.93 3.47
CA SER A 132 -0.67 17.09 2.75
C SER A 132 -0.90 15.60 2.97
N VAL A 133 -1.85 15.20 3.81
CA VAL A 133 -2.15 13.78 4.07
C VAL A 133 -3.52 13.43 3.55
N LEU A 134 -3.54 12.46 2.64
CA LEU A 134 -4.76 11.86 2.12
C LEU A 134 -4.73 10.34 2.32
N HIS A 135 -5.88 9.70 2.27
CA HIS A 135 -5.98 8.26 2.42
C HIS A 135 -7.04 7.63 1.52
N VAL A 136 -6.93 6.32 1.32
CA VAL A 136 -7.97 5.47 0.71
C VAL A 136 -8.19 4.22 1.56
N ASP A 137 -9.45 3.76 1.62
CA ASP A 137 -9.89 2.57 2.39
C ASP A 137 -10.32 1.41 1.47
N SER A 138 -10.01 1.53 0.19
CA SER A 138 -10.43 0.63 -0.88
C SER A 138 -9.52 -0.57 -1.16
N PRO A 139 -8.18 -0.51 -1.02
CA PRO A 139 -7.34 -1.63 -1.39
C PRO A 139 -7.45 -2.77 -0.38
N ALA A 140 -7.16 -3.98 -0.83
CA ALA A 140 -7.28 -5.17 0.00
C ALA A 140 -6.24 -6.24 -0.33
N LEU A 141 -5.96 -7.08 0.66
CA LEU A 141 -5.31 -8.37 0.44
C LEU A 141 -6.38 -9.46 0.35
N ILE A 142 -6.21 -10.45 -0.53
CA ILE A 142 -7.11 -11.60 -0.65
C ILE A 142 -6.33 -12.90 -0.57
N GLY A 143 -6.71 -13.77 0.37
CA GLY A 143 -6.11 -15.08 0.52
C GLY A 143 -6.46 -15.99 -0.66
N VAL A 144 -5.46 -16.61 -1.28
CA VAL A 144 -5.60 -17.59 -2.37
C VAL A 144 -4.98 -18.94 -2.04
#